data_AF-A0A1M7BKP1-F1
#
_entry.id   AF-A0A1M7BKP1-F1
#
_cell.length_a   1.000
_cell.length_b   1.000
_cell.length_c   1.000
_cell.angle_alpha   90.00
_cell.angle_beta   90.00
_cell.angle_gamma   90.00
#
_symmetry.space_group_name_H-M   'P 1'
#
loop_
_entity.id
_entity.type
_entity.pdbx_description
1 polymer ?
#
loop_
_entity_poly.entity_id
_entity_poly.type
_entity_poly.pdbx_seq_one_letter_code
_entity_poly.pdbx_strand_id
1 'polypeptide(L)'
;MPIDLSEVSFDFNISGVDILYDGEKIGYFLWRDIEEADGSNSHLITHMEIDSGYTHYGIGTETVKRIIEETGEKVIFGNDDGTVSEDGSHLIEDGPRFVAHLHTLDWYLNSLKM
;
A
#
# COMPACT_ATOMS: atom_id res chain seq x y z
N MET A 1 1.42 20.98 -9.51
CA MET A 1 0.72 21.64 -8.39
C MET A 1 0.86 20.69 -7.21
N PRO A 2 1.22 21.14 -5.99
CA PRO A 2 1.25 20.22 -4.86
C PRO A 2 -0.15 19.67 -4.61
N ILE A 3 -0.26 18.35 -4.44
CA ILE A 3 -1.51 17.68 -4.08
C ILE A 3 -1.74 17.89 -2.57
N ASP A 4 -2.97 18.27 -2.21
CA ASP A 4 -3.43 18.23 -0.83
C ASP A 4 -4.00 16.83 -0.53
N LEU A 5 -3.38 16.10 0.41
CA LEU A 5 -3.81 14.75 0.77
C LEU A 5 -5.22 14.72 1.39
N SER A 6 -5.74 15.84 1.89
CA SER A 6 -7.12 15.92 2.39
C SER A 6 -8.18 15.86 1.28
N GLU A 7 -7.78 16.09 0.02
CA GLU A 7 -8.62 15.94 -1.16
C GLU A 7 -8.56 14.53 -1.77
N VAL A 8 -7.66 13.67 -1.26
CA VAL A 8 -7.55 12.28 -1.67
C VAL A 8 -8.51 11.44 -0.85
N SER A 9 -9.33 10.63 -1.52
CA SER A 9 -10.18 9.64 -0.87
C SER A 9 -9.73 8.22 -1.16
N PHE A 10 -10.06 7.33 -0.23
CA PHE A 10 -9.67 5.92 -0.23
C PHE A 10 -10.95 5.08 -0.19
N ASP A 11 -11.25 4.38 -1.27
CA ASP A 11 -12.43 3.53 -1.38
C ASP A 11 -12.05 2.07 -1.16
N PHE A 12 -12.37 1.58 0.04
CA PHE A 12 -12.02 0.24 0.50
C PHE A 12 -12.99 -0.81 -0.02
N ASN A 13 -12.43 -1.89 -0.56
CA ASN A 13 -13.15 -3.09 -0.92
C ASN A 13 -12.48 -4.32 -0.31
N ILE A 14 -13.07 -5.50 -0.55
CA ILE A 14 -12.67 -6.76 0.11
C ILE A 14 -11.20 -7.11 -0.16
N SER A 15 -10.65 -6.74 -1.32
CA SER A 15 -9.33 -7.18 -1.79
C SER A 15 -8.40 -6.02 -2.14
N GLY A 16 -8.74 -4.80 -1.73
CA GLY A 16 -8.04 -3.63 -2.23
C GLY A 16 -8.61 -2.30 -1.77
N VAL A 17 -7.89 -1.26 -2.16
CA VAL A 17 -8.31 0.12 -1.99
C VAL A 17 -8.06 0.86 -3.29
N ASP A 18 -9.09 1.55 -3.77
CA ASP A 18 -8.99 2.49 -4.87
C ASP A 18 -8.67 3.87 -4.31
N ILE A 19 -7.77 4.58 -4.99
CA ILE A 19 -7.31 5.92 -4.61
C ILE A 19 -7.94 6.90 -5.58
N LEU A 20 -8.68 7.87 -5.06
CA LEU A 20 -9.37 8.87 -5.87
C LEU A 20 -8.90 10.28 -5.54
N TYR A 21 -8.84 11.12 -6.56
CA TYR A 21 -8.62 12.55 -6.45
C TYR A 21 -9.66 13.27 -7.30
N ASP A 22 -10.39 14.20 -6.70
CA ASP A 22 -11.55 14.88 -7.33
C ASP A 22 -12.59 13.90 -7.92
N GLY A 23 -12.75 12.73 -7.27
CA GLY A 23 -13.67 11.68 -7.70
C GLY A 23 -13.17 10.81 -8.86
N GLU A 24 -12.00 11.07 -9.43
CA GLU A 24 -11.37 10.23 -10.44
C GLU A 24 -10.37 9.25 -9.82
N LYS A 25 -10.37 8.01 -10.30
CA LYS A 25 -9.41 6.99 -9.84
C LYS A 25 -8.02 7.32 -10.37
N ILE A 26 -7.08 7.55 -9.46
CA ILE A 26 -5.67 7.86 -9.76
C ILE A 26 -4.71 6.74 -9.36
N GLY A 27 -5.21 5.67 -8.76
CA GLY A 27 -4.39 4.55 -8.34
C GLY A 27 -5.18 3.49 -7.58
N TYR A 28 -4.50 2.42 -7.22
CA TYR A 28 -5.06 1.33 -6.41
C TYR A 28 -3.96 0.50 -5.76
N PHE A 29 -4.32 -0.15 -4.65
CA PHE A 29 -3.54 -1.20 -4.01
C PHE A 29 -4.43 -2.44 -3.92
N LEU A 30 -3.95 -3.59 -4.37
CA LEU A 30 -4.61 -4.88 -4.19
C LEU A 30 -3.81 -5.73 -3.23
N TRP A 31 -4.51 -6.52 -2.41
CA TRP A 31 -3.88 -7.44 -1.48
C TRP A 31 -4.55 -8.81 -1.48
N ARG A 32 -3.84 -9.76 -0.89
CA ARG A 32 -4.39 -11.04 -0.44
C ARG A 32 -4.19 -11.17 1.06
N ASP A 33 -5.13 -11.84 1.71
CA ASP A 33 -5.03 -12.13 3.13
C ASP A 33 -4.14 -13.34 3.34
N ILE A 34 -3.29 -13.27 4.35
CA ILE A 34 -2.41 -14.34 4.80
C ILE A 34 -2.68 -14.57 6.27
N GLU A 35 -3.07 -15.80 6.61
CA GLU A 35 -3.11 -16.25 7.99
C GLU A 35 -1.70 -16.60 8.45
N GLU A 36 -1.24 -15.91 9.49
CA GLU A 36 0.04 -16.12 10.13
C GLU A 36 -0.01 -17.32 11.10
N ALA A 37 1.15 -17.86 11.47
CA ALA A 37 1.23 -19.04 12.34
C ALA A 37 0.65 -18.82 13.76
N ASP A 38 0.51 -17.57 14.20
CA ASP A 38 -0.11 -17.19 15.48
C ASP A 38 -1.63 -16.96 15.38
N GLY A 39 -2.22 -17.16 14.19
CA GLY A 39 -3.63 -16.95 13.90
C GLY A 39 -4.01 -15.50 13.63
N SER A 40 -3.04 -14.58 13.54
CA SER A 40 -3.28 -13.23 13.03
C SER A 40 -3.37 -13.21 11.51
N ASN A 41 -4.00 -12.17 10.95
CA ASN A 41 -4.05 -11.93 9.52
C ASN A 41 -3.12 -10.79 9.13
N SER A 42 -2.55 -10.91 7.93
CA SER A 42 -1.79 -9.87 7.26
C SER A 42 -2.29 -9.69 5.83
N HIS A 43 -2.28 -8.45 5.34
CA HIS A 43 -2.53 -8.13 3.93
C HIS A 43 -1.22 -8.09 3.17
N LEU A 44 -0.95 -9.09 2.33
CA LEU A 44 0.15 -9.03 1.37
C LEU A 44 -0.28 -8.22 0.15
N ILE A 45 0.35 -7.06 -0.05
CA ILE A 45 0.15 -6.25 -1.26
C ILE A 45 0.66 -7.04 -2.46
N THR A 46 -0.25 -7.33 -3.38
CA THR A 46 0.05 -8.02 -4.65
C THR A 46 0.15 -7.02 -5.79
N HIS A 47 -0.59 -5.93 -5.79
CA HIS A 47 -0.49 -4.94 -6.86
C HIS A 47 -0.54 -3.54 -6.28
N MET A 48 0.24 -2.65 -6.85
CA MET A 48 0.11 -1.23 -6.57
C MET A 48 0.38 -0.41 -7.82
N GLU A 49 -0.44 0.62 -8.00
CA GLU A 49 -0.30 1.57 -9.09
C GLU A 49 -0.80 2.93 -8.61
N ILE A 50 -0.05 3.97 -8.92
CA ILE A 50 -0.48 5.37 -8.78
C ILE A 50 -0.04 6.04 -10.06
N ASP A 51 -0.95 6.76 -10.71
CA ASP A 51 -0.66 7.48 -11.93
C ASP A 51 0.54 8.42 -11.69
N SER A 52 1.51 8.39 -12.60
CA SER A 52 2.75 9.17 -12.61
C SER A 52 2.58 10.67 -12.30
N GLY A 53 1.42 11.26 -12.61
CA GLY A 53 1.11 12.65 -12.26
C GLY A 53 0.92 12.90 -10.76
N TYR A 54 0.69 11.83 -9.99
CA TYR A 54 0.31 11.81 -8.58
C TYR A 54 1.34 11.08 -7.70
N THR A 55 2.45 10.61 -8.27
CA THR A 55 3.54 9.99 -7.52
C THR A 55 4.34 11.01 -6.72
N HIS A 56 5.08 10.53 -5.71
CA HIS A 56 5.95 11.34 -4.84
C HIS A 56 5.26 12.41 -3.96
N TYR A 57 3.93 12.40 -3.84
CA TYR A 57 3.19 13.27 -2.92
C TYR A 57 2.80 12.59 -1.59
N GLY A 58 3.34 11.41 -1.31
CA GLY A 58 3.06 10.66 -0.07
C GLY A 58 1.77 9.84 -0.09
N ILE A 59 1.05 9.81 -1.22
CA ILE A 59 -0.20 9.06 -1.39
C ILE A 59 -0.01 7.58 -1.00
N GLY A 60 1.00 6.89 -1.55
CA GLY A 60 1.23 5.49 -1.22
C GLY A 60 1.46 5.25 0.28
N THR A 61 2.20 6.13 0.95
CA THR A 61 2.42 6.04 2.41
C THR A 61 1.11 6.20 3.17
N GLU A 62 0.29 7.17 2.76
CA GLU A 62 -1.01 7.39 3.36
C GLU A 62 -1.95 6.20 3.11
N THR A 63 -1.97 5.62 1.91
CA THR A 63 -2.75 4.41 1.59
C THR A 63 -2.42 3.28 2.56
N VAL A 64 -1.14 3.02 2.83
CA VAL A 64 -0.72 1.96 3.76
C VAL A 64 -1.16 2.23 5.19
N LYS A 65 -1.04 3.48 5.65
CA LYS A 65 -1.55 3.87 6.97
C LYS A 65 -3.05 3.63 7.08
N ARG A 66 -3.81 4.04 6.06
CA ARG A 66 -5.26 3.85 6.00
C ARG A 66 -5.64 2.37 6.00
N ILE A 67 -4.92 1.52 5.28
CA ILE A 67 -5.15 0.06 5.34
C ILE A 67 -4.96 -0.43 6.78
N ILE A 68 -3.88 -0.06 7.47
CA ILE A 68 -3.63 -0.49 8.85
C ILE A 68 -4.71 0.06 9.81
N GLU A 69 -5.13 1.31 9.64
CA GLU A 69 -6.14 1.96 10.49
C GLU A 69 -7.53 1.33 10.32
N GLU A 70 -7.96 1.07 9.08
CA GLU A 70 -9.29 0.54 8.78
C GLU A 70 -9.42 -0.96 9.05
N THR A 71 -8.35 -1.72 8.80
CA THR A 71 -8.37 -3.19 8.94
C THR A 71 -7.87 -3.66 10.30
N GLY A 72 -6.98 -2.89 10.93
CA GLY A 72 -6.23 -3.32 12.11
C GLY A 72 -5.16 -4.37 11.83
N GLU A 73 -5.00 -4.78 10.57
CA GLU A 73 -4.12 -5.87 10.15
C GLU A 73 -2.75 -5.33 9.69
N LYS A 74 -1.75 -6.22 9.68
CA LYS A 74 -0.41 -5.87 9.22
C LYS A 74 -0.40 -5.84 7.70
N VAL A 75 0.26 -4.84 7.10
CA VAL A 75 0.52 -4.81 5.67
C VAL A 75 1.92 -5.36 5.39
N ILE A 76 2.01 -6.29 4.45
CA ILE A 76 3.25 -6.92 4.00
C ILE A 76 3.43 -6.63 2.52
N PHE A 77 4.68 -6.49 2.09
CA PHE A 77 5.06 -6.40 0.69
C PHE A 77 5.91 -7.61 0.31
N GLY A 78 5.80 -8.08 -0.93
CA GLY A 78 6.66 -9.13 -1.46
C GLY A 78 8.14 -8.71 -1.46
N ASN A 79 9.04 -9.69 -1.42
CA ASN A 79 10.48 -9.43 -1.54
C ASN A 79 10.82 -8.95 -2.97
N ASP A 80 11.47 -7.80 -3.05
CA ASP A 80 11.97 -7.21 -4.30
C ASP A 80 13.28 -7.90 -4.73
N ASP A 81 13.20 -8.86 -5.65
CA ASP A 81 14.37 -9.40 -6.36
C ASP A 81 14.42 -8.98 -7.85
N GLY A 82 13.54 -8.07 -8.26
CA GLY A 82 13.44 -7.61 -9.65
C GLY A 82 12.94 -8.68 -10.63
N THR A 83 12.48 -9.84 -10.15
CA THR A 83 11.79 -10.83 -10.96
C THR A 83 10.29 -10.89 -10.64
N VAL A 84 9.49 -11.23 -11.65
CA VAL A 84 8.06 -11.53 -11.48
C VAL A 84 7.96 -12.69 -10.50
N SER A 85 7.57 -12.41 -9.25
CA SER A 85 7.39 -13.42 -8.23
C SER A 85 6.18 -14.29 -8.58
N GLU A 86 6.32 -15.62 -8.46
CA GLU A 86 5.24 -16.59 -8.73
C GLU A 86 4.02 -16.44 -7.80
N ASP A 87 4.07 -15.54 -6.82
CA ASP A 87 2.99 -15.25 -5.88
C ASP A 87 1.97 -14.22 -6.36
N GLY A 88 2.19 -13.63 -7.54
CA GLY A 88 1.31 -12.63 -8.16
C GLY A 88 1.54 -11.20 -7.69
N SER A 89 2.68 -10.91 -7.05
CA SER A 89 3.07 -9.53 -6.71
C SER A 89 3.64 -8.77 -7.94
N HIS A 90 2.89 -7.79 -8.45
CA HIS A 90 3.26 -6.89 -9.52
C HIS A 90 3.36 -5.45 -8.99
N LEU A 91 4.56 -5.08 -8.54
CA LEU A 91 4.88 -3.69 -8.23
C LEU A 91 5.30 -3.00 -9.53
N ILE A 92 4.51 -2.04 -10.00
CA ILE A 92 4.77 -1.31 -11.25
C ILE A 92 5.53 -0.01 -10.93
N GLU A 93 6.40 0.42 -11.85
CA GLU A 93 7.15 1.69 -11.80
C GLU A 93 7.91 1.92 -10.48
N ASP A 94 7.49 2.87 -9.65
CA ASP A 94 8.15 3.24 -8.40
C ASP A 94 7.73 2.37 -7.20
N GLY A 95 6.84 1.39 -7.41
CA GLY A 95 6.38 0.47 -6.36
C GLY A 95 7.51 -0.21 -5.59
N PRO A 96 8.53 -0.81 -6.23
CA PRO A 96 9.66 -1.43 -5.53
C PRO A 96 10.45 -0.44 -4.65
N ARG A 97 10.70 0.79 -5.15
CA ARG A 97 11.40 1.84 -4.39
C ARG A 97 10.58 2.32 -3.19
N PHE A 98 9.26 2.39 -3.35
CA PHE A 98 8.35 2.71 -2.28
C PHE A 98 8.39 1.65 -1.17
N VAL A 99 8.37 0.36 -1.52
CA VAL A 99 8.50 -0.74 -0.56
C VAL A 99 9.84 -0.69 0.17
N ALA A 100 10.95 -0.47 -0.55
CA ALA A 100 12.26 -0.29 0.07
C ALA A 100 12.27 0.90 1.06
N HIS A 101 11.60 2.00 0.72
CA HIS A 101 11.43 3.14 1.62
C HIS A 101 10.58 2.78 2.85
N LEU A 102 9.49 2.01 2.69
CA LEU A 102 8.67 1.54 3.80
C LEU A 102 9.43 0.60 4.74
N HIS A 103 10.27 -0.31 4.24
CA HIS A 103 11.11 -1.15 5.09
C HIS A 103 12.12 -0.33 5.91
N THR A 104 12.60 0.80 5.38
CA THR A 104 13.40 1.74 6.19
C THR A 104 12.57 2.51 7.22
N LEU A 105 11.25 2.60 7.02
CA LEU A 105 10.25 3.20 7.92
C LEU A 105 9.60 2.18 8.86
N ASP A 106 9.97 0.89 8.81
CA ASP A 106 9.38 -0.19 9.61
C ASP A 106 9.49 0.10 11.13
N TRP A 107 10.45 0.94 11.55
CA TRP A 107 10.51 1.46 12.92
C TRP A 107 9.30 2.33 13.32
N TYR A 108 8.72 3.10 12.39
CA TYR A 108 7.65 4.06 12.63
C TYR A 108 6.28 3.38 12.71
N LEU A 109 5.98 2.43 11.81
CA LEU A 109 4.71 1.69 11.82
C LEU A 109 4.62 0.73 13.02
N ASN A 110 5.74 0.12 13.44
CA ASN A 110 5.79 -0.65 14.69
C ASN A 110 5.67 0.23 15.95
N SER A 111 5.98 1.54 15.87
CA SER A 111 5.85 2.48 17.00
C SER A 111 4.44 3.03 17.21
N LEU A 112 3.56 2.96 16.20
CA LEU A 112 2.15 3.34 16.33
C LEU A 112 1.30 2.28 17.05
N LYS A 113 1.88 1.11 17.36
CA LYS A 113 1.30 0.07 18.21
C LYS A 113 1.68 0.19 19.71
N MET A 114 2.28 1.31 20.14
CA MET A 114 2.58 1.58 21.57
C MET A 114 1.69 2.65 22.18
#